data_AF-T1A1U7-F1
#
_entry.id   AF-T1A1U7-F1
#
_cell.length_a   1.000
_cell.length_b   1.000
_cell.length_c   1.000
_cell.angle_alpha   90.00
_cell.angle_beta   90.00
_cell.angle_gamma   90.00
#
_symmetry.space_group_name_H-M   'P 1'
#
loop_
_entity.id
_entity.type
_entity.pdbx_description
1 polymer ?
#
loop_
_entity_poly.entity_id
_entity_poly.type
_entity_poly.pdbx_seq_one_letter_code
_entity_poly.pdbx_strand_id
1 'polypeptide(L)' 'MAPHYQRVTLELPPHTPVLTALLKVRQDADPSLTLRYSCRSAICGSCAMQINSK' A
#
# COMPACT_ATOMS: atom_id res chain seq x y z
N MET A 1 -13.50 -2.49 -17.15
CA MET A 1 -12.36 -2.80 -16.26
C MET A 1 -12.62 -4.15 -15.61
N ALA A 2 -11.81 -5.15 -15.95
CA ALA A 2 -11.85 -6.43 -15.26
C ALA A 2 -10.89 -6.39 -14.05
N PRO A 3 -11.18 -7.14 -12.97
CA PRO A 3 -10.25 -7.30 -11.87
C PRO A 3 -8.95 -7.94 -12.39
N HIS A 4 -7.81 -7.36 -12.02
CA HIS A 4 -6.50 -7.85 -12.42
C HIS A 4 -5.47 -7.54 -11.33
N TYR A 5 -4.38 -8.30 -11.33
CA TYR A 5 -3.21 -8.01 -10.50
C TYR A 5 -2.21 -7.17 -11.30
N GLN A 6 -1.64 -6.17 -10.65
CA GLN A 6 -0.59 -5.32 -11.18
C GLN A 6 0.69 -5.56 -10.38
N ARG A 7 1.83 -5.64 -11.07
CA ARG A 7 3.15 -5.76 -10.44
C ARG A 7 3.85 -4.42 -10.49
N VAL A 8 4.42 -3.99 -9.37
CA VAL A 8 5.19 -2.76 -9.24
C VAL A 8 6.49 -3.08 -8.51
N THR A 9 7.61 -2.60 -9.03
CA THR A 9 8.93 -2.76 -8.42
C THR A 9 9.33 -1.45 -7.76
N LEU A 10 9.81 -1.51 -6.51
CA LEU A 10 10.23 -0.34 -5.74
C LEU A 10 11.52 -0.62 -4.98
N GLU A 11 12.36 0.40 -4.86
CA GLU A 11 13.47 0.42 -3.92
C GLU A 11 13.01 1.03 -2.59
N LEU A 12 13.19 0.27 -1.50
CA LEU A 12 12.70 0.64 -0.18
C LEU A 12 13.80 0.46 0.88
N PRO A 13 13.94 1.39 1.83
CA PRO A 13 14.77 1.20 3.01
C PRO A 13 14.33 0.00 3.87
N PRO A 14 15.22 -0.58 4.68
CA PRO A 14 14.85 -1.61 5.65
C PRO A 14 13.82 -1.07 6.65
N HIS A 15 12.98 -1.97 7.18
CA HIS A 15 11.91 -1.65 8.13
C HIS A 15 10.85 -0.65 7.63
N THR A 16 10.70 -0.48 6.32
CA THR A 16 9.63 0.35 5.75
C THR A 16 8.25 -0.30 5.97
N PRO A 17 7.26 0.41 6.57
CA PRO A 17 5.89 -0.09 6.70
C PRO A 17 5.22 -0.28 5.33
N VAL A 18 4.40 -1.33 5.19
CA VAL A 18 3.67 -1.61 3.93
C VAL A 18 2.82 -0.43 3.48
N LEU A 19 2.16 0.27 4.42
CA LEU A 19 1.40 1.48 4.10
C LEU A 19 2.27 2.55 3.45
N THR A 20 3.51 2.75 3.91
CA THR A 20 4.44 3.73 3.32
C THR A 20 4.86 3.30 1.91
N ALA A 21 5.11 2.01 1.69
CA ALA A 21 5.40 1.48 0.36
C ALA A 21 4.25 1.72 -0.63
N LEU A 22 3.00 1.46 -0.23
CA LEU A 22 1.82 1.68 -1.09
C LEU A 22 1.58 3.16 -1.37
N LEU A 23 1.84 4.05 -0.41
CA LEU A 23 1.78 5.49 -0.64
C LEU A 23 2.85 5.94 -1.65
N LYS A 24 4.05 5.34 -1.61
CA LYS A 24 5.10 5.57 -2.60
C LYS A 24 4.69 5.08 -3.98
N VAL A 25 4.07 3.90 -4.10
CA VAL A 25 3.48 3.43 -5.38
C VAL A 25 2.50 4.47 -5.93
N ARG A 26 1.59 4.95 -5.08
CA ARG A 26 0.59 5.94 -5.50
C ARG A 26 1.20 7.25 -5.99
N GLN A 27 2.31 7.68 -5.38
CA GLN A 27 2.96 8.94 -5.73
C GLN A 27 3.84 8.83 -6.97
N ASP A 28 4.64 7.75 -7.07
CA ASP A 28 5.75 7.67 -8.02
C ASP A 28 5.43 6.79 -9.24
N ALA A 29 4.50 5.84 -9.12
CA ALA A 29 4.24 4.82 -10.14
C ALA A 29 2.81 4.85 -10.68
N ASP A 30 1.79 4.90 -9.81
CA ASP A 30 0.39 4.80 -10.23
C ASP A 30 -0.55 5.62 -9.34
N PRO A 31 -0.91 6.85 -9.75
CA PRO A 31 -1.83 7.71 -9.00
C PRO A 31 -3.27 7.19 -8.95
N SER A 32 -3.63 6.17 -9.73
CA SER A 32 -4.97 5.56 -9.69
C SER A 32 -5.14 4.61 -8.49
N LEU A 33 -4.05 4.18 -7.85
CA LEU A 33 -4.09 3.31 -6.68
C LEU A 33 -4.77 3.99 -5.49
N THR A 34 -5.96 3.50 -5.15
CA THR A 34 -6.76 4.02 -4.03
C THR A 34 -6.67 3.09 -2.81
N LEU A 35 -6.33 3.65 -1.65
CA LEU A 35 -6.25 2.94 -0.37
C LEU A 35 -6.81 3.78 0.77
N ARG A 36 -7.37 3.13 1.80
CA ARG A 36 -7.87 3.79 3.00
C ARG A 36 -6.80 3.78 4.10
N TYR A 37 -6.60 4.93 4.75
CA TYR A 37 -5.71 5.07 5.90
C TYR A 37 -6.12 6.29 6.75
N SER A 38 -5.79 6.27 8.05
CA SER A 38 -6.03 7.40 8.96
C SER A 38 -4.92 7.53 10.02
N CYS A 39 -4.91 6.69 11.08
CA CYS A 39 -4.01 6.88 12.23
C CYS A 39 -2.52 6.64 11.95
N ARG A 40 -2.17 5.82 10.96
CA ARG A 40 -0.78 5.37 10.65
C ARG A 40 -0.01 4.75 11.84
N SER A 41 -0.69 4.41 12.93
CA SER A 41 -0.11 3.92 14.19
C SER A 41 -0.76 2.62 14.71
N ALA A 42 -1.46 1.90 13.85
CA ALA A 42 -2.14 0.62 14.16
C ALA A 42 -3.26 0.69 15.22
N ILE A 43 -3.85 1.86 15.47
CA ILE A 43 -4.92 2.04 16.46
C ILE A 43 -6.31 1.86 15.85
N CYS A 44 -6.57 2.49 14.70
CA CYS A 44 -7.94 2.59 14.16
C CYS A 44 -8.36 1.49 13.17
N GLY A 45 -7.43 0.63 12.74
CA GLY A 45 -7.74 -0.44 11.78
C GLY A 45 -8.14 -0.01 10.36
N SER A 46 -8.12 1.29 10.02
CA SER A 46 -8.63 1.80 8.74
C SER A 46 -7.86 1.36 7.49
N CYS A 47 -6.63 0.86 7.66
CA CYS A 47 -5.77 0.35 6.59
C CYS A 47 -5.65 -1.18 6.60
N ALA A 48 -6.68 -1.89 7.07
CA ALA A 48 -6.74 -3.36 6.99
C ALA A 48 -6.75 -3.83 5.52
N MET A 49 -5.88 -4.78 5.20
CA MET A 49 -5.72 -5.37 3.86
C MET A 49 -5.00 -6.72 3.96
N GLN A 50 -5.12 -7.54 2.92
CA GLN A 50 -4.44 -8.84 2.85
C GLN A 50 -2.98 -8.67 2.42
N ILE A 51 -2.04 -9.19 3.20
CA ILE A 51 -0.60 -9.13 2.96
C ILE A 51 -0.04 -10.55 3.06
N ASN A 52 0.56 -11.05 1.98
CA ASN A 52 1.12 -12.41 1.91
C ASN A 52 0.12 -13.49 2.38
N SER A 53 -1.13 -13.35 1.95
CA SER A 53 -2.24 -14.25 2.31
C SER A 53 -2.66 -14.26 3.79
N LYS A 54 -2.38 -13.17 4.51
CA LYS A 54 -2.84 -12.92 5.87
C LYS A 54 -3.52 -11.57 6.00
#